data_AF-A0A818W248-F1
#
_entry.id   AF-A0A818W248-F1
#
_cell.length_a   1.000
_cell.length_b   1.000
_cell.length_c   1.000
_cell.angle_alpha   90.00
_cell.angle_beta   90.00
_cell.angle_gamma   90.00
#
_symmetry.space_group_name_H-M   'P 1'
#
loop_
_entity.id
_entity.type
_entity.pdbx_description
1 polymer ?
#
loop_
_entity_poly.entity_id
_entity_poly.type
_entity_poly.pdbx_seq_one_letter_code
_entity_poly.pdbx_strand_id
1 'polypeptide(L)'
;MNNLLIYPYPTYIPDRVVAGSVAGVACISLIAWFIQSCQLRFRPPRICILLLISHLTIFLELIVRAVVDPQEQNSKTVFTVLNSLFAIGQRMIIVSNFAFVMEIHHEKSRRSHAILLGAILCVVTSGILMAPANMLSFNSDQIKTSFIFRELSASILLTVTLLFYPVWFWSKTINDMKIKAIILMSVSSTMCIIVAAFNVAESTSDLYTGINDNEKWFYAFQMAPLIIAHFTWSICHPKRSLISLRTLITKTNSHTTLIEEENIPF
;
A
#
# COMPACT_ATOMS: atom_id res chain seq x y z
N MET A 1 -3.42 31.06 15.17
CA MET A 1 -2.04 31.08 14.63
C MET A 1 -1.21 30.16 15.49
N ASN A 2 -1.14 28.88 15.11
CA ASN A 2 -0.28 27.93 15.79
C ASN A 2 1.18 28.29 15.55
N ASN A 3 1.98 28.15 16.61
CA ASN A 3 3.36 28.58 16.63
C ASN A 3 4.18 27.57 15.83
N LEU A 4 4.35 27.80 14.52
CA LEU A 4 5.24 27.02 13.63
C LEU A 4 6.70 26.96 14.14
N LEU A 5 7.03 27.79 15.14
CA LEU A 5 8.27 27.76 15.93
C LEU A 5 8.37 26.52 16.86
N ILE A 6 7.25 25.83 17.13
CA ILE A 6 7.17 24.56 17.90
C ILE A 6 6.96 23.40 16.91
N TYR A 7 7.68 23.41 15.79
CA TYR A 7 7.69 22.27 14.89
C TYR A 7 8.69 21.23 15.44
N PRO A 8 8.24 20.05 15.90
CA PRO A 8 9.02 19.12 16.74
C PRO A 8 10.13 18.37 15.99
N TYR A 9 10.50 18.79 14.77
CA TYR A 9 11.49 18.07 13.97
C TYR A 9 12.86 17.86 14.63
N PRO A 10 13.42 18.80 15.42
CA PRO A 10 14.69 18.54 16.09
C PRO A 10 14.57 17.70 17.37
N THR A 11 13.35 17.34 17.82
CA THR A 11 13.13 16.74 19.15
C THR A 11 12.25 15.49 19.18
N TYR A 12 11.62 15.10 18.07
CA TYR A 12 10.82 13.87 18.02
C TYR A 12 11.72 12.63 18.11
N ILE A 13 11.49 11.81 19.14
CA ILE A 13 12.21 10.55 19.35
C ILE A 13 11.18 9.41 19.28
N PRO A 14 11.25 8.52 18.28
CA PRO A 14 10.33 7.39 18.18
C PRO A 14 10.56 6.37 19.29
N ASP A 15 9.48 5.69 19.72
CA ASP A 15 9.57 4.55 20.64
C ASP A 15 10.20 3.34 19.92
N ARG A 16 11.47 3.07 20.24
CA ARG A 16 12.26 1.96 19.66
C ARG A 16 11.65 0.58 19.91
N VAL A 17 11.00 0.38 21.06
CA VAL A 17 10.40 -0.90 21.43
C VAL A 17 9.15 -1.16 20.59
N VAL A 18 8.32 -0.13 20.43
CA VAL A 18 7.12 -0.19 19.59
C VAL A 18 7.53 -0.36 18.12
N ALA A 19 8.46 0.45 17.62
CA ALA A 19 8.99 0.35 16.27
C ALA A 19 9.54 -1.06 15.97
N GLY A 20 10.35 -1.62 16.88
CA GLY A 20 10.90 -2.97 16.73
C GLY A 20 9.84 -4.08 16.74
N SER A 21 8.83 -3.95 17.62
CA SER A 21 7.71 -4.89 17.67
C SER A 21 6.91 -4.87 16.37
N VAL A 22 6.62 -3.68 15.85
CA VAL A 22 5.90 -3.49 14.59
C VAL A 22 6.74 -3.96 13.39
N ALA A 23 8.05 -3.72 13.39
CA ALA A 23 8.99 -4.25 12.40
C ALA A 23 8.96 -5.79 12.36
N GLY A 24 8.86 -6.44 13.52
CA GLY A 24 8.69 -7.89 13.62
C GLY A 24 7.44 -8.39 12.91
N VAL A 25 6.30 -7.71 13.11
CA VAL A 25 5.04 -8.02 12.41
C VAL A 25 5.17 -7.80 10.91
N ALA A 26 5.79 -6.69 10.48
CA ALA A 26 6.05 -6.41 9.07
C ALA A 26 6.95 -7.48 8.43
N CYS A 27 7.97 -7.96 9.16
CA CYS A 27 8.84 -9.05 8.74
C CYS A 27 8.08 -10.36 8.55
N ILE A 28 7.24 -10.75 9.50
CA ILE A 28 6.39 -11.94 9.39
C ILE A 28 5.49 -11.82 8.16
N SER A 29 4.87 -10.67 7.94
CA SER A 29 4.05 -10.41 6.74
C SER A 29 4.86 -10.54 5.45
N LEU A 30 6.07 -9.96 5.41
CA LEU A 30 6.98 -10.03 4.26
C LEU A 30 7.41 -11.46 3.95
N ILE A 31 7.78 -12.25 4.97
CA ILE A 31 8.15 -13.66 4.82
C ILE A 31 6.95 -14.47 4.34
N ALA A 32 5.78 -14.30 4.96
CA ALA A 32 4.56 -14.96 4.54
C ALA A 32 4.21 -14.62 3.09
N TRP A 33 4.39 -13.35 2.71
CA TRP A 33 4.19 -12.89 1.33
C TRP A 33 5.18 -13.56 0.36
N PHE A 34 6.45 -13.63 0.73
CA PHE A 34 7.49 -14.25 -0.09
C PHE A 34 7.24 -15.76 -0.31
N ILE A 35 6.97 -16.51 0.77
CA ILE A 35 6.67 -17.95 0.71
C ILE A 35 5.48 -18.20 -0.21
N GLN A 36 4.40 -17.45 -0.01
CA GLN A 36 3.21 -17.59 -0.84
C GLN A 36 3.47 -17.19 -2.30
N SER A 37 4.26 -16.15 -2.53
CA SER A 37 4.67 -15.73 -3.88
C SER A 37 5.39 -16.86 -4.63
N CYS A 38 6.29 -17.56 -3.94
CA CYS A 38 7.01 -18.72 -4.47
C CYS A 38 6.09 -19.93 -4.71
N GLN A 39 5.23 -20.28 -3.75
CA GLN A 39 4.38 -21.48 -3.82
C GLN A 39 3.28 -21.37 -4.88
N LEU A 40 2.66 -20.19 -5.01
CA LEU A 40 1.43 -20.03 -5.80
C LEU A 40 1.66 -19.42 -7.18
N ARG A 41 2.92 -19.13 -7.55
CA ARG A 41 3.29 -18.47 -8.81
C ARG A 41 2.34 -17.30 -9.10
N PHE A 42 2.25 -16.36 -8.16
CA PHE A 42 1.30 -15.24 -8.25
C PHE A 42 1.45 -14.53 -9.59
N ARG A 43 0.40 -14.64 -10.42
CA ARG A 43 0.24 -13.87 -11.64
C ARG A 43 -0.84 -12.84 -11.36
N PRO A 44 -0.50 -11.54 -11.46
CA PRO A 44 0.54 -10.97 -12.29
C PRO A 44 1.82 -10.63 -11.52
N PRO A 45 3.00 -10.80 -12.14
CA PRO A 45 4.28 -10.49 -11.51
C PRO A 45 4.39 -9.01 -11.07
N ARG A 46 3.71 -8.09 -11.76
CA ARG A 46 3.74 -6.65 -11.45
C ARG A 46 3.21 -6.35 -10.05
N ILE A 47 2.10 -6.96 -9.68
CA ILE A 47 1.47 -6.76 -8.36
C ILE A 47 2.34 -7.33 -7.26
N CYS A 48 2.91 -8.52 -7.51
CA CYS A 48 3.86 -9.16 -6.60
C CYS A 48 5.06 -8.26 -6.30
N ILE A 49 5.62 -7.62 -7.32
CA ILE A 49 6.77 -6.70 -7.18
C ILE A 49 6.37 -5.44 -6.39
N LEU A 50 5.23 -4.82 -6.70
CA LEU A 50 4.77 -3.61 -6.01
C LEU A 50 4.53 -3.85 -4.52
N LEU A 51 3.90 -4.97 -4.17
CA LEU A 51 3.67 -5.36 -2.77
C LEU A 51 4.97 -5.70 -2.06
N LEU A 52 5.90 -6.38 -2.74
CA LEU A 52 7.22 -6.68 -2.19
C LEU A 52 7.99 -5.40 -1.86
N ILE A 53 8.03 -4.45 -2.80
CA ILE A 53 8.68 -3.14 -2.59
C ILE A 53 8.02 -2.42 -1.41
N SER A 54 6.69 -2.44 -1.34
CA SER A 54 5.96 -1.82 -0.23
C SER A 54 6.33 -2.42 1.14
N HIS A 55 6.26 -3.75 1.26
CA HIS A 55 6.59 -4.44 2.50
C HIS A 55 8.05 -4.22 2.89
N LEU A 56 8.97 -4.28 1.93
CA LEU A 56 10.39 -4.09 2.16
C LEU A 56 10.70 -2.67 2.64
N THR A 57 10.13 -1.65 2.01
CA THR A 57 10.38 -0.25 2.38
C THR A 57 9.80 0.10 3.74
N ILE A 58 8.59 -0.37 4.06
CA ILE A 58 8.00 -0.23 5.40
C ILE A 58 8.85 -0.97 6.45
N PHE A 59 9.29 -2.18 6.16
CA PHE A 59 10.12 -2.95 7.09
C PHE A 59 11.48 -2.28 7.36
N LEU A 60 12.17 -1.82 6.32
CA LEU A 60 13.45 -1.12 6.45
C LEU A 60 13.29 0.17 7.25
N GLU A 61 12.23 0.93 6.99
CA GLU A 61 11.91 2.15 7.72
C GLU A 61 11.73 1.89 9.22
N LEU A 62 10.94 0.87 9.58
CA LEU A 62 10.69 0.50 10.98
C LEU A 62 11.94 -0.05 11.68
N ILE A 63 12.78 -0.82 10.97
CA ILE A 63 14.07 -1.28 11.51
C ILE A 63 14.96 -0.09 11.82
N VAL A 64 15.11 0.85 10.89
CA VAL A 64 15.96 2.03 11.07
C VAL A 64 15.44 2.86 12.27
N ARG A 65 14.12 2.98 12.46
CA ARG A 65 13.54 3.58 13.67
C ARG A 65 13.87 2.83 14.96
N ALA A 66 13.91 1.50 14.92
CA ALA A 66 14.20 0.67 16.10
C ALA A 66 15.69 0.70 16.49
N VAL A 67 16.60 0.75 15.51
CA VAL A 67 18.04 0.52 15.73
C VAL A 67 18.90 1.77 15.75
N VAL A 68 18.53 2.85 15.07
CA VAL A 68 19.35 4.07 15.05
C VAL A 68 19.21 4.83 16.37
N ASP A 69 20.31 5.40 16.84
CA ASP A 69 20.28 6.18 18.08
C ASP A 69 19.46 7.48 17.92
N PRO A 70 18.75 7.91 18.97
CA PRO A 70 17.87 9.09 18.92
C PRO A 70 18.58 10.36 18.41
N GLN A 71 19.86 10.53 18.77
CA GLN A 71 20.66 11.66 18.32
C GLN A 71 20.99 11.61 16.82
N GLU A 72 21.20 10.42 16.27
CA GLU A 72 21.47 10.20 14.84
C GLU A 72 20.19 10.23 13.99
N GLN A 73 19.04 9.86 14.54
CA GLN A 73 17.73 9.98 13.86
C GLN A 73 17.33 11.42 13.57
N ASN A 74 17.76 12.35 14.43
CA ASN A 74 17.61 13.78 14.20
C ASN A 74 18.55 14.33 13.12
N SER A 75 19.45 13.51 12.58
CA SER A 75 20.27 13.91 11.43
C SER A 75 19.41 14.07 10.19
N LYS A 76 19.67 15.14 9.43
CA LYS A 76 18.99 15.46 8.17
C LYS A 76 18.94 14.28 7.20
N THR A 77 20.02 13.50 7.14
CA THR A 77 20.18 12.36 6.24
C THR A 77 19.28 11.19 6.64
N VAL A 78 19.38 10.72 7.89
CA VAL A 78 18.58 9.57 8.37
C VAL A 78 17.10 9.87 8.26
N PHE A 79 16.72 11.07 8.68
CA PHE A 79 15.35 11.52 8.61
C PHE A 79 14.80 11.53 7.17
N THR A 80 15.56 12.10 6.22
CA THR A 80 15.16 12.16 4.82
C THR A 80 14.98 10.75 4.24
N VAL A 81 15.85 9.81 4.62
CA VAL A 81 15.76 8.41 4.22
C VAL A 81 14.52 7.74 4.79
N LEU A 82 14.25 7.86 6.10
CA LEU A 82 13.08 7.29 6.77
C LEU A 82 11.77 7.76 6.12
N ASN A 83 11.61 9.08 5.94
CA ASN A 83 10.42 9.62 5.31
C ASN A 83 10.28 9.20 3.85
N SER A 84 11.39 9.01 3.13
CA SER A 84 11.36 8.51 1.75
C SER A 84 10.93 7.04 1.70
N LEU A 85 11.43 6.19 2.60
CA LEU A 85 11.03 4.79 2.69
C LEU A 85 9.55 4.65 3.06
N PHE A 86 9.09 5.40 4.06
CA PHE A 86 7.67 5.47 4.43
C PHE A 86 6.81 5.90 3.24
N ALA A 87 7.23 6.97 2.56
CA ALA A 87 6.56 7.53 1.41
C ALA A 87 6.41 6.53 0.27
N ILE A 88 7.49 5.82 -0.08
CA ILE A 88 7.49 4.79 -1.14
C ILE A 88 6.58 3.63 -0.72
N GLY A 89 6.70 3.19 0.53
CA GLY A 89 5.95 2.06 1.08
C GLY A 89 4.44 2.24 0.94
N GLN A 90 3.90 3.33 1.49
CA GLN A 90 2.47 3.64 1.43
C GLN A 90 1.97 3.80 0.00
N ARG A 91 2.74 4.51 -0.84
CA ARG A 91 2.35 4.78 -2.23
C ARG A 91 2.32 3.52 -3.09
N MET A 92 3.21 2.57 -2.86
CA MET A 92 3.21 1.29 -3.59
C MET A 92 2.02 0.40 -3.20
N ILE A 93 1.50 0.49 -1.97
CA ILE A 93 0.24 -0.17 -1.58
C ILE A 93 -0.90 0.35 -2.45
N ILE A 94 -1.02 1.68 -2.60
CA ILE A 94 -2.04 2.32 -3.41
C ILE A 94 -1.97 1.82 -4.87
N VAL A 95 -0.79 1.85 -5.49
CA VAL A 95 -0.62 1.37 -6.87
C VAL A 95 -0.91 -0.13 -6.99
N SER A 96 -0.49 -0.95 -6.02
CA SER A 96 -0.75 -2.38 -6.04
C SER A 96 -2.25 -2.71 -6.00
N ASN A 97 -3.00 -2.00 -5.17
CA ASN A 97 -4.45 -2.16 -5.05
C ASN A 97 -5.16 -1.68 -6.32
N PHE A 98 -4.66 -0.62 -6.97
CA PHE A 98 -5.15 -0.23 -8.28
C PHE A 98 -4.93 -1.34 -9.32
N ALA A 99 -3.73 -1.91 -9.39
CA ALA A 99 -3.41 -2.97 -10.33
C ALA A 99 -4.29 -4.22 -10.13
N PHE A 100 -4.77 -4.46 -8.90
CA PHE A 100 -5.73 -5.52 -8.59
C PHE A 100 -7.06 -5.35 -9.30
N VAL A 101 -7.66 -4.17 -9.14
CA VAL A 101 -8.98 -3.85 -9.66
C VAL A 101 -8.96 -4.06 -11.17
N MET A 102 -7.91 -3.58 -11.83
CA MET A 102 -7.72 -3.75 -13.26
C MET A 102 -7.60 -5.20 -13.70
N GLU A 103 -6.95 -6.04 -12.89
CA GLU A 103 -6.82 -7.46 -13.20
C GLU A 103 -8.12 -8.23 -13.02
N ILE A 104 -8.86 -8.01 -11.92
CA ILE A 104 -10.14 -8.72 -11.69
C ILE A 104 -11.13 -8.41 -12.81
N HIS A 105 -11.13 -7.18 -13.31
CA HIS A 105 -12.01 -6.77 -14.40
C HIS A 105 -11.58 -7.31 -15.77
N HIS A 106 -10.45 -8.01 -15.87
CA HIS A 106 -9.88 -8.50 -17.13
C HIS A 106 -9.82 -7.43 -18.24
N GLU A 107 -9.81 -6.15 -17.87
CA GLU A 107 -9.98 -5.04 -18.80
C GLU A 107 -8.61 -4.70 -19.41
N LYS A 108 -8.23 -5.44 -20.46
CA LYS A 108 -7.02 -5.17 -21.26
C LYS A 108 -7.19 -3.98 -22.21
N SER A 109 -7.94 -2.95 -21.81
CA SER A 109 -8.18 -1.78 -22.65
C SER A 109 -6.99 -0.81 -22.60
N ARG A 110 -6.78 -0.03 -23.67
CA ARG A 110 -5.76 1.05 -23.67
C ARG A 110 -6.07 2.10 -22.60
N ARG A 111 -7.35 2.35 -22.30
CA ARG A 111 -7.80 3.29 -21.26
C ARG A 111 -7.38 2.82 -19.87
N SER A 112 -7.63 1.55 -19.57
CA SER A 112 -7.22 0.84 -18.36
C SER A 112 -5.71 0.94 -18.11
N HIS A 113 -4.90 0.83 -19.16
CA HIS A 113 -3.44 0.99 -19.06
C HIS A 113 -3.01 2.45 -18.87
N ALA A 114 -3.66 3.40 -19.53
CA ALA A 114 -3.40 4.82 -19.35
C ALA A 114 -3.73 5.28 -17.92
N ILE A 115 -4.81 4.76 -17.34
CA ILE A 115 -5.22 5.01 -15.95
C ILE A 115 -4.17 4.44 -14.97
N LEU A 116 -3.64 3.23 -15.20
CA LEU A 116 -2.53 2.67 -14.42
C LEU A 116 -1.29 3.56 -14.47
N LEU A 117 -0.89 3.96 -15.67
CA LEU A 117 0.26 4.84 -15.86
C LEU A 117 0.04 6.20 -15.20
N GLY A 118 -1.16 6.76 -15.29
CA GLY A 118 -1.56 7.98 -14.58
C GLY A 118 -1.42 7.83 -13.07
N ALA A 119 -1.93 6.74 -12.49
CA ALA A 119 -1.81 6.48 -11.05
C ALA A 119 -0.35 6.34 -10.60
N ILE A 120 0.49 5.64 -11.38
CA ILE A 120 1.93 5.52 -11.13
C ILE A 120 2.60 6.90 -11.20
N LEU A 121 2.32 7.69 -12.24
CA LEU A 121 2.89 9.02 -12.41
C LEU A 121 2.51 9.94 -11.25
N CYS A 122 1.24 9.98 -10.86
CA CYS A 122 0.80 10.79 -9.72
C CYS A 122 1.48 10.38 -8.40
N VAL A 123 1.65 9.08 -8.18
CA VAL A 123 2.40 8.55 -7.03
C VAL A 123 3.87 8.99 -7.05
N VAL A 124 4.53 8.88 -8.20
CA VAL A 124 5.92 9.30 -8.37
C VAL A 124 6.05 10.81 -8.16
N THR A 125 5.18 11.62 -8.76
CA THR A 125 5.15 13.08 -8.57
C THR A 125 4.93 13.45 -7.11
N SER A 126 4.01 12.78 -6.41
CA SER A 126 3.81 12.97 -4.97
C SER A 126 5.09 12.67 -4.17
N GLY A 127 5.83 11.62 -4.53
CA GLY A 127 7.14 11.31 -3.92
C GLY A 127 8.19 12.38 -4.20
N ILE A 128 8.28 12.87 -5.45
CA ILE A 128 9.19 13.95 -5.85
C ILE A 128 8.91 15.24 -5.07
N LEU A 129 7.64 15.57 -4.79
CA LEU A 129 7.27 16.74 -3.98
C LEU A 129 7.58 16.56 -2.50
N MET A 130 7.56 15.33 -1.98
CA MET A 130 7.87 15.05 -0.58
C MET A 130 9.38 15.19 -0.28
N ALA A 131 10.26 14.90 -1.24
CA ALA A 131 11.71 15.04 -1.08
C ALA A 131 12.16 16.47 -0.69
N PRO A 132 11.82 17.55 -1.43
CA PRO A 132 12.15 18.91 -1.01
C PRO A 132 11.41 19.29 0.27
N ALA A 133 10.18 18.81 0.49
CA ALA A 133 9.47 19.05 1.75
C ALA A 133 10.29 18.59 2.97
N ASN A 134 10.86 17.38 2.91
CA ASN A 134 11.70 16.82 3.97
C ASN A 134 13.03 17.57 4.12
N MET A 135 13.58 18.15 3.05
CA MET A 135 14.80 18.96 3.15
C MET A 135 14.54 20.31 3.79
N LEU A 136 13.42 20.96 3.43
CA LEU A 136 13.02 22.28 3.92
C LEU A 136 12.56 22.24 5.40
N SER A 137 12.11 21.10 5.91
CA SER A 137 11.68 20.96 7.31
C SER A 137 12.79 21.13 8.35
N PHE A 138 14.06 21.13 7.93
CA PHE A 138 15.21 21.37 8.81
C PHE A 138 15.56 22.84 8.99
N ASN A 139 15.00 23.73 8.16
CA ASN A 139 15.29 25.14 8.17
C ASN A 139 14.08 25.91 8.71
N SER A 140 14.21 26.56 9.86
CA SER A 140 13.09 27.21 10.57
C SER A 140 12.37 28.28 9.73
N ASP A 141 13.12 28.96 8.86
CA ASP A 141 12.62 29.96 7.90
C ASP A 141 11.85 29.34 6.72
N GLN A 142 11.99 28.03 6.50
CA GLN A 142 11.42 27.32 5.35
C GLN A 142 10.33 26.31 5.73
N ILE A 143 9.98 26.20 7.02
CA ILE A 143 8.94 25.28 7.53
C ILE A 143 7.61 25.49 6.80
N LYS A 144 7.19 26.75 6.56
CA LYS A 144 5.96 27.05 5.82
C LYS A 144 5.98 26.46 4.42
N THR A 145 7.09 26.63 3.71
CA THR A 145 7.28 26.09 2.36
C THR A 145 7.33 24.55 2.39
N SER A 146 7.93 23.95 3.42
CA SER A 146 7.89 22.50 3.65
C SER A 146 6.44 21.98 3.70
N PHE A 147 5.58 22.61 4.50
CA PHE A 147 4.17 22.24 4.61
C PHE A 147 3.41 22.38 3.28
N ILE A 148 3.64 23.45 2.51
CA ILE A 148 3.02 23.59 1.17
C ILE A 148 3.35 22.38 0.28
N PHE A 149 4.60 21.93 0.25
CA PHE A 149 4.98 20.74 -0.52
C PHE A 149 4.36 19.46 0.01
N ARG A 150 4.20 19.31 1.34
CA ARG A 150 3.49 18.17 1.95
C ARG A 150 2.03 18.15 1.59
N GLU A 151 1.34 19.28 1.72
CA GLU A 151 -0.08 19.44 1.39
C GLU A 151 -0.34 19.12 -0.08
N LEU A 152 0.51 19.61 -0.98
CA LEU A 152 0.44 19.27 -2.41
C LEU A 152 0.66 17.76 -2.64
N SER A 153 1.69 17.18 -2.01
CA SER A 153 2.00 15.75 -2.12
C SER A 153 0.85 14.86 -1.63
N ALA A 154 0.23 15.23 -0.49
CA ALA A 154 -0.88 14.52 0.10
C ALA A 154 -2.18 14.72 -0.68
N SER A 155 -2.43 15.92 -1.22
CA SER A 155 -3.58 16.22 -2.07
C SER A 155 -3.58 15.40 -3.36
N ILE A 156 -2.41 15.23 -3.99
CA ILE A 156 -2.26 14.34 -5.16
C ILE A 156 -2.63 12.90 -4.76
N LEU A 157 -2.13 12.40 -3.63
CA LEU A 157 -2.45 11.06 -3.17
C LEU A 157 -3.93 10.87 -2.86
N LEU A 158 -4.54 11.83 -2.17
CA LEU A 158 -5.97 11.78 -1.85
C LEU A 158 -6.81 11.81 -3.12
N THR A 159 -6.47 12.67 -4.08
CA THR A 159 -7.18 12.78 -5.36
C THR A 159 -7.12 11.48 -6.14
N VAL A 160 -5.92 10.89 -6.29
CA VAL A 160 -5.73 9.57 -6.90
C VAL A 160 -6.55 8.50 -6.18
N THR A 161 -6.48 8.49 -4.85
CA THR A 161 -7.21 7.53 -4.01
C THR A 161 -8.73 7.67 -4.21
N LEU A 162 -9.28 8.88 -4.23
CA LEU A 162 -10.72 9.12 -4.45
C LEU A 162 -11.18 8.80 -5.88
N LEU A 163 -10.41 9.22 -6.89
CA LEU A 163 -10.79 8.98 -8.29
C LEU A 163 -10.74 7.48 -8.64
N PHE A 164 -9.77 6.74 -8.10
CA PHE A 164 -9.57 5.34 -8.47
C PHE A 164 -10.21 4.32 -7.55
N TYR A 165 -10.47 4.66 -6.28
CA TYR A 165 -11.18 3.74 -5.39
C TYR A 165 -12.68 3.98 -5.47
N PRO A 166 -13.29 4.98 -4.82
CA PRO A 166 -14.74 5.11 -4.84
C PRO A 166 -15.29 5.43 -6.24
N VAL A 167 -14.73 6.39 -6.98
CA VAL A 167 -15.34 6.79 -8.26
C VAL A 167 -15.24 5.69 -9.32
N TRP A 168 -14.06 5.08 -9.51
CA TRP A 168 -13.91 3.98 -10.46
C TRP A 168 -14.67 2.72 -10.01
N PHE A 169 -14.62 2.36 -8.73
CA PHE A 169 -15.36 1.19 -8.18
C PHE A 169 -16.88 1.31 -8.36
N TRP A 170 -17.45 2.47 -8.03
CA TRP A 170 -18.90 2.64 -8.12
C TRP A 170 -19.37 2.77 -9.56
N SER A 171 -18.54 3.31 -10.46
CA SER A 171 -18.93 3.55 -11.86
C SER A 171 -18.83 2.31 -12.76
N LYS A 172 -18.01 1.32 -12.43
CA LYS A 172 -17.69 0.20 -13.36
C LYS A 172 -17.94 -1.20 -12.80
N THR A 173 -18.13 -1.35 -11.49
CA THR A 173 -17.54 -2.52 -10.81
C THR A 173 -18.53 -3.33 -9.97
N ILE A 174 -19.61 -2.72 -9.47
CA ILE A 174 -20.54 -3.41 -8.55
C ILE A 174 -21.37 -4.51 -9.20
N ASN A 175 -21.77 -4.34 -10.47
CA ASN A 175 -22.73 -5.25 -11.09
C ASN A 175 -22.11 -6.57 -11.61
N ASP A 176 -20.80 -6.59 -11.90
CA ASP A 176 -20.14 -7.71 -12.59
C ASP A 176 -19.20 -8.54 -11.68
N MET A 177 -19.16 -8.26 -10.37
CA MET A 177 -18.23 -8.89 -9.44
C MET A 177 -18.88 -9.88 -8.48
N LYS A 178 -18.13 -10.93 -8.11
CA LYS A 178 -18.50 -11.81 -6.98
C LYS A 178 -18.53 -10.99 -5.69
N ILE A 179 -19.53 -11.24 -4.83
CA ILE A 179 -19.71 -10.57 -3.52
C ILE A 179 -18.41 -10.54 -2.69
N LYS A 180 -17.63 -11.63 -2.69
CA LYS A 180 -16.35 -11.69 -1.95
C LYS A 180 -15.32 -10.67 -2.46
N ALA A 181 -15.29 -10.39 -3.77
CA ALA A 181 -14.40 -9.39 -4.35
C ALA A 181 -14.88 -7.96 -4.03
N ILE A 182 -16.20 -7.74 -4.04
CA ILE A 182 -16.82 -6.45 -3.67
C ILE A 182 -16.46 -6.08 -2.23
N ILE A 183 -16.69 -7.00 -1.27
CA ILE A 183 -16.38 -6.78 0.16
C ILE A 183 -14.89 -6.45 0.33
N LEU A 184 -14.03 -7.24 -0.31
CA LEU A 184 -12.59 -7.11 -0.16
C LEU A 184 -12.06 -5.81 -0.74
N MET A 185 -12.51 -5.43 -1.94
CA MET A 185 -12.13 -4.16 -2.54
C MET A 185 -12.69 -2.98 -1.75
N SER A 186 -13.92 -3.08 -1.23
CA SER A 186 -14.47 -2.03 -0.34
C SER A 186 -13.59 -1.83 0.89
N VAL A 187 -13.20 -2.90 1.59
CA VAL A 187 -12.33 -2.82 2.79
C VAL A 187 -10.96 -2.23 2.43
N SER A 188 -10.34 -2.72 1.36
CA SER A 188 -9.03 -2.23 0.88
C SER A 188 -9.10 -0.74 0.48
N SER A 189 -10.14 -0.33 -0.24
CA SER A 189 -10.39 1.04 -0.67
C SER A 189 -10.62 1.99 0.51
N THR A 190 -11.47 1.61 1.48
CA THR A 190 -11.69 2.41 2.69
C THR A 190 -10.37 2.63 3.43
N MET A 191 -9.50 1.64 3.47
CA MET A 191 -8.23 1.72 4.19
C MET A 191 -7.22 2.60 3.45
N CYS A 192 -7.15 2.51 2.12
CA CYS A 192 -6.37 3.48 1.33
C CYS A 192 -6.87 4.92 1.53
N ILE A 193 -8.18 5.14 1.64
CA ILE A 193 -8.76 6.46 1.93
C ILE A 193 -8.35 6.95 3.32
N ILE A 194 -8.45 6.09 4.35
CA ILE A 194 -8.03 6.43 5.72
C ILE A 194 -6.56 6.83 5.75
N VAL A 195 -5.69 6.09 5.07
CA VAL A 195 -4.25 6.41 4.95
C VAL A 195 -4.03 7.73 4.23
N ALA A 196 -4.72 7.96 3.12
CA ALA A 196 -4.57 9.20 2.36
C ALA A 196 -5.04 10.40 3.19
N ALA A 197 -6.15 10.26 3.93
CA ALA A 197 -6.64 11.27 4.86
C ALA A 197 -5.66 11.52 6.02
N PHE A 198 -5.08 10.46 6.58
CA PHE A 198 -4.04 10.57 7.59
C PHE A 198 -2.80 11.32 7.08
N ASN A 199 -2.32 11.01 5.87
CA ASN A 199 -1.21 11.73 5.24
C ASN A 199 -1.56 13.21 5.00
N VAL A 200 -2.80 13.54 4.65
CA VAL A 200 -3.25 14.94 4.54
C VAL A 200 -3.21 15.62 5.90
N ALA A 201 -3.71 14.95 6.94
CA ALA A 201 -3.74 15.49 8.29
C ALA A 201 -2.32 15.71 8.85
N GLU A 202 -1.38 14.78 8.63
CA GLU A 202 0.06 14.97 8.93
C GLU A 202 0.74 16.02 8.02
N SER A 203 0.12 16.36 6.89
CA SER A 203 0.62 17.40 6.00
C SER A 203 0.05 18.78 6.34
N THR A 204 -0.95 18.89 7.19
CA THR A 204 -1.55 20.17 7.60
C THR A 204 -0.95 20.65 8.91
N SER A 205 -0.39 21.86 8.90
CA SER A 205 0.32 22.41 10.07
C SER A 205 -0.51 22.47 11.36
N ASP A 206 -1.82 22.70 11.26
CA ASP A 206 -2.71 22.80 12.42
C ASP A 206 -3.06 21.44 13.05
N LEU A 207 -2.98 20.35 12.28
CA LEU A 207 -3.31 19.00 12.73
C LEU A 207 -2.06 18.17 13.09
N TYR A 208 -0.89 18.59 12.58
CA TYR A 208 0.37 17.87 12.71
C TYR A 208 0.77 17.55 14.15
N THR A 209 0.68 18.53 15.06
CA THR A 209 1.12 18.37 16.46
C THR A 209 0.27 17.35 17.20
N GLY A 210 -1.06 17.49 17.15
CA GLY A 210 -1.97 16.56 17.83
C GLY A 210 -1.94 15.13 17.28
N ILE A 211 -1.56 14.94 16.01
CA ILE A 211 -1.40 13.60 15.41
C ILE A 211 -0.08 12.97 15.81
N ASN A 212 1.01 13.72 15.80
CA ASN A 212 2.33 13.21 16.18
C ASN A 212 2.49 12.93 17.66
N ASP A 213 1.68 13.54 18.52
CA ASP A 213 1.66 13.22 19.95
C ASP A 213 1.25 11.75 20.21
N ASN A 214 0.62 11.09 19.23
CA ASN A 214 0.21 9.69 19.33
C ASN A 214 0.82 8.82 18.23
N GLU A 215 2.11 8.54 18.40
CA GLU A 215 2.93 7.69 17.54
C GLU A 215 2.32 6.29 17.25
N LYS A 216 1.45 5.76 18.13
CA LYS A 216 0.79 4.48 17.89
C LYS A 216 -0.13 4.51 16.67
N TRP A 217 -0.75 5.66 16.38
CA TRP A 217 -1.58 5.83 15.18
C TRP A 217 -0.73 5.76 13.92
N PHE A 218 0.45 6.37 13.91
CA PHE A 218 1.40 6.29 12.79
C PHE A 218 1.69 4.82 12.43
N TYR A 219 2.03 3.98 13.42
CA TYR A 219 2.26 2.56 13.20
C TYR A 219 1.00 1.79 12.76
N ALA A 220 -0.16 2.09 13.34
CA ALA A 220 -1.42 1.45 12.97
C ALA A 220 -1.79 1.74 11.51
N PHE A 221 -1.66 3.00 11.07
CA PHE A 221 -1.93 3.40 9.68
C PHE A 221 -0.87 2.92 8.71
N GLN A 222 0.36 2.66 9.17
CA GLN A 222 1.39 2.04 8.34
C GLN A 222 1.13 0.54 8.13
N MET A 223 0.64 -0.17 9.15
CA MET A 223 0.44 -1.62 9.13
C MET A 223 -0.91 -2.07 8.60
N ALA A 224 -2.00 -1.35 8.88
CA ALA A 224 -3.34 -1.77 8.47
C ALA A 224 -3.47 -1.98 6.94
N PRO A 225 -2.99 -1.09 6.07
CA PRO A 225 -3.05 -1.28 4.63
C PRO A 225 -2.20 -2.45 4.16
N LEU A 226 -1.07 -2.69 4.82
CA LEU A 226 -0.15 -3.79 4.54
C LEU A 226 -0.79 -5.14 4.90
N ILE A 227 -1.42 -5.23 6.07
CA ILE A 227 -2.16 -6.41 6.53
C ILE A 227 -3.36 -6.67 5.62
N ILE A 228 -4.09 -5.63 5.22
CA ILE A 228 -5.28 -5.77 4.37
C ILE A 228 -4.89 -6.13 2.95
N ALA A 229 -3.81 -5.55 2.42
CA ALA A 229 -3.22 -6.02 1.19
C ALA A 229 -2.84 -7.50 1.33
N HIS A 230 -2.07 -7.88 2.35
CA HIS A 230 -1.72 -9.28 2.59
C HIS A 230 -2.97 -10.17 2.61
N PHE A 231 -3.99 -9.85 3.40
CA PHE A 231 -5.25 -10.61 3.45
C PHE A 231 -5.94 -10.70 2.08
N THR A 232 -6.03 -9.59 1.35
CA THR A 232 -6.62 -9.47 0.02
C THR A 232 -5.94 -10.40 -0.98
N TRP A 233 -4.62 -10.35 -0.99
CA TRP A 233 -3.80 -11.02 -1.98
C TRP A 233 -3.49 -12.45 -1.65
N SER A 234 -3.23 -12.72 -0.38
CA SER A 234 -2.94 -14.05 0.12
C SER A 234 -4.21 -14.87 0.19
N ILE A 235 -5.24 -14.41 0.87
CA ILE A 235 -6.36 -15.28 1.26
C ILE A 235 -7.49 -15.20 0.25
N CYS A 236 -7.84 -14.00 -0.19
CA CYS A 236 -9.05 -13.78 -0.99
C CYS A 236 -8.82 -13.69 -2.50
N HIS A 237 -7.59 -13.87 -2.99
CA HIS A 237 -7.29 -13.70 -4.40
C HIS A 237 -8.09 -14.68 -5.29
N PRO A 238 -8.83 -14.18 -6.30
CA PRO A 238 -9.79 -14.97 -7.06
C PRO A 238 -9.15 -16.15 -7.82
N LYS A 239 -7.86 -16.08 -8.17
CA LYS A 239 -7.18 -17.24 -8.78
C LYS A 239 -6.94 -18.42 -7.82
N ARG A 240 -6.93 -18.24 -6.49
CA ARG A 240 -6.95 -19.39 -5.55
C ARG A 240 -8.27 -20.15 -5.65
N SER A 241 -9.39 -19.46 -5.91
CA SER A 241 -10.68 -20.10 -6.20
C SER A 241 -10.76 -20.71 -7.61
N LEU A 242 -10.00 -20.18 -8.58
CA LEU A 242 -10.02 -20.65 -9.97
C LEU A 242 -9.04 -21.80 -10.27
N ILE A 243 -7.93 -21.92 -9.53
CA ILE A 243 -7.04 -23.09 -9.62
C ILE A 243 -7.84 -24.36 -9.28
N SER A 244 -8.64 -24.31 -8.20
CA SER A 244 -9.59 -25.36 -7.84
C SER A 244 -10.51 -25.74 -9.00
N LEU A 245 -11.06 -24.77 -9.74
CA LEU A 245 -11.99 -25.05 -10.84
C LEU A 245 -11.28 -25.67 -12.05
N ARG A 246 -10.06 -25.22 -12.36
CA ARG A 246 -9.28 -25.77 -13.49
C ARG A 246 -8.84 -27.20 -13.19
N THR A 247 -8.36 -27.48 -11.98
CA THR A 247 -8.00 -28.86 -11.56
C THR A 247 -9.23 -29.77 -11.50
N LEU A 248 -10.39 -29.24 -11.09
CA LEU A 248 -11.65 -29.97 -11.11
C LEU A 248 -12.07 -30.30 -12.54
N ILE A 249 -12.08 -29.33 -13.47
CA ILE A 249 -12.43 -29.56 -14.88
C ILE A 249 -11.47 -30.54 -15.56
N THR A 250 -10.16 -30.46 -15.27
CA THR A 250 -9.20 -31.44 -15.80
C THR A 250 -9.42 -32.84 -15.23
N LYS A 251 -9.78 -32.97 -13.93
CA LYS A 251 -10.13 -34.26 -13.33
C LYS A 251 -11.47 -34.83 -13.82
N THR A 252 -12.46 -33.98 -14.04
CA THR A 252 -13.76 -34.39 -14.58
C THR A 252 -13.57 -34.91 -16.00
N ASN A 253 -12.85 -34.19 -16.85
CA ASN A 253 -12.60 -34.63 -18.24
C ASN A 253 -11.75 -35.91 -18.33
N SER A 254 -10.81 -36.14 -17.40
CA SER A 254 -10.05 -37.40 -17.36
C SER A 254 -10.86 -38.59 -16.83
N HIS A 255 -11.93 -38.35 -16.07
CA HIS A 255 -12.85 -39.40 -15.62
C HIS A 255 -13.94 -39.69 -16.65
N THR A 256 -14.38 -38.71 -17.44
CA THR A 256 -15.36 -38.95 -18.51
C THR A 256 -14.77 -39.75 -19.67
N THR A 257 -13.46 -39.60 -19.96
CA THR A 257 -12.77 -40.39 -21.01
C THR A 257 -12.48 -41.84 -20.63
N LEU A 258 -12.60 -42.22 -19.35
CA LEU A 258 -12.33 -43.60 -18.90
C LEU A 258 -13.60 -44.47 -18.77
N ILE A 259 -14.79 -43.91 -19.02
CA ILE A 259 -16.06 -44.65 -18.92
C ILE A 259 -16.62 -45.02 -20.31
N GLU A 260 -16.15 -44.38 -21.39
CA GLU A 260 -16.64 -44.65 -22.75
C GLU A 260 -15.88 -45.75 -23.53
N GLU A 261 -14.76 -46.28 -23.02
CA GLU A 261 -13.99 -47.33 -23.72
C GLU A 261 -14.32 -48.78 -23.31
N GLU A 262 -15.24 -49.02 -22.35
CA GLU A 262 -15.46 -50.37 -21.80
C GLU A 262 -16.80 -51.04 -22.15
N ASN A 263 -17.55 -50.53 -23.14
CA ASN A 263 -18.78 -51.19 -23.61
C ASN A 263 -18.91 -51.18 -25.14
N ILE A 264 -18.16 -52.05 -25.81
CA ILE A 264 -18.54 -52.56 -27.13
C ILE A 264 -18.66 -54.08 -27.01
N PRO A 265 -19.87 -54.64 -26.89
CA PRO A 265 -20.08 -56.07 -27.02
C PRO A 265 -20.24 -56.45 -28.51
N PHE A 266 -19.37 -57.38 -28.92
CA PHE A 266 -19.35 -58.18 -30.16
C PHE A 266 -19.02 -57.51 -31.49
#